data_AF-A0A9C6XCL6-F1
#
_entry.id   AF-A0A9C6XCL6-F1
#
_cell.length_a   1.000
_cell.length_b   1.000
_cell.length_c   1.000
_cell.angle_alpha   90.00
_cell.angle_beta   90.00
_cell.angle_gamma   90.00
#
_symmetry.space_group_name_H-M   'P 1'
#
loop_
_entity.id
_entity.type
_entity.pdbx_description
1 polymer ?
#
loop_
_entity_poly.entity_id
_entity_poly.type
_entity_poly.pdbx_seq_one_letter_code
_entity_poly.pdbx_strand_id
1 'polypeptide(L)'
;MRYGQLKGLAEDDGVRILQKLSSPELQDMFNRLTCESDLDGARMCLVVRVLAKLCVVEYQPLVASLFCRVCRQEFLNRLLLHIVQLSVLTDDTAATADFYRDFCRLCHGIVKLIPTLAWDKLDNMVRKAASELTQLPPFEGATEIGKDLDLIRAKLAVERERLSKDPQPPSSRSRWRTGGKQSAHHKFRFDDLTPPDDFRMISVYPTVEDISEPGQPYLRRALPRGPYRDANHYLDVHFRLLREDFVRPLREGIVEYCKKMAEMPPDSKKRPRIQNLRIYENVCFNSLLSDDEHVALEVGFDPEGNGLARVNWEYSRRLIRGALLVFARDLSFTSIVLATVSKRDVA
;
A
#
# COMPACT_ATOMS: atom_id res chain seq x y z
N MET A 1 11.39 1.30 26.30
CA MET A 1 10.69 0.00 26.54
C MET A 1 11.64 -0.96 27.27
N ARG A 2 11.20 -1.79 28.23
CA ARG A 2 12.13 -2.70 28.96
C ARG A 2 12.51 -3.93 28.12
N TYR A 3 13.72 -4.47 28.30
CA TYR A 3 14.25 -5.62 27.54
C TYR A 3 13.30 -6.83 27.53
N GLY A 4 12.74 -7.22 28.68
CA GLY A 4 11.81 -8.35 28.77
C GLY A 4 10.51 -8.16 27.99
N GLN A 5 10.01 -6.91 27.89
CA GLN A 5 8.82 -6.59 27.09
C GLN A 5 9.12 -6.64 25.59
N LEU A 6 10.31 -6.17 25.18
CA LEU A 6 10.75 -6.22 23.79
C LEU A 6 11.01 -7.66 23.34
N LYS A 7 11.57 -8.50 24.23
CA LYS A 7 11.77 -9.94 23.97
C LYS A 7 10.44 -10.66 23.79
N GLY A 8 9.46 -10.42 24.66
CA GLY A 8 8.11 -10.99 24.50
C GLY A 8 7.43 -10.54 23.19
N LEU A 9 7.62 -9.28 22.79
CA LEU A 9 7.13 -8.78 21.51
C LEU A 9 7.84 -9.45 20.32
N ALA A 10 9.15 -9.73 20.43
CA ALA A 10 9.91 -10.40 19.38
C ALA A 10 9.57 -11.90 19.25
N GLU A 11 8.99 -12.52 20.27
CA GLU A 11 8.51 -13.91 20.26
C GLU A 11 7.13 -14.05 19.58
N ASP A 12 6.31 -13.00 19.60
CA ASP A 12 4.98 -12.98 18.97
C ASP A 12 5.02 -13.02 17.43
N ASP A 13 3.90 -13.43 16.81
CA ASP A 13 3.70 -13.37 15.36
C ASP A 13 3.44 -11.94 14.87
N GLY A 14 3.76 -11.64 13.61
CA GLY A 14 3.67 -10.29 13.04
C GLY A 14 2.31 -9.60 13.24
N VAL A 15 1.21 -10.37 13.19
CA VAL A 15 -0.15 -9.86 13.42
C VAL A 15 -0.35 -9.46 14.89
N ARG A 16 0.10 -10.28 15.85
CA ARG A 16 0.03 -9.98 17.29
C ARG A 16 0.94 -8.82 17.69
N ILE A 17 2.10 -8.70 17.05
CA ILE A 17 2.98 -7.54 17.20
C ILE A 17 2.25 -6.27 16.75
N LEU A 18 1.61 -6.31 15.57
CA LEU A 18 0.85 -5.18 15.05
C LEU A 18 -0.31 -4.81 15.98
N GLN A 19 -1.04 -5.80 16.52
CA GLN A 19 -2.10 -5.58 17.52
C GLN A 19 -1.55 -4.86 18.78
N LYS A 20 -0.44 -5.34 19.34
CA LYS A 20 0.17 -4.75 20.54
C LYS A 20 0.70 -3.34 20.28
N LEU A 21 1.32 -3.11 19.12
CA LEU A 21 1.83 -1.80 18.69
C LEU A 21 0.75 -0.84 18.19
N SER A 22 -0.50 -1.29 18.06
CA SER A 22 -1.64 -0.41 17.77
C SER A 22 -2.14 0.32 19.02
N SER A 23 -1.78 -0.15 20.22
CA SER A 23 -2.02 0.61 21.44
C SER A 23 -1.09 1.83 21.52
N PRO A 24 -1.62 3.05 21.78
CA PRO A 24 -0.83 4.27 21.73
C PRO A 24 0.33 4.27 22.73
N GLU A 25 0.15 3.61 23.89
CA GLU A 25 1.16 3.49 24.94
C GLU A 25 2.37 2.65 24.51
N LEU A 26 2.14 1.45 23.96
CA LEU A 26 3.24 0.60 23.47
C LEU A 26 3.89 1.19 22.22
N GLN A 27 3.11 1.82 21.36
CA GLN A 27 3.62 2.50 20.17
C GLN A 27 4.57 3.64 20.55
N ASP A 28 4.20 4.47 21.52
CA ASP A 28 5.05 5.55 22.04
C ASP A 28 6.30 5.00 22.73
N MET A 29 6.17 3.94 23.52
CA MET A 29 7.32 3.29 24.15
C MET A 29 8.29 2.68 23.16
N PHE A 30 7.78 2.12 22.05
CA PHE A 30 8.59 1.55 20.97
C PHE A 30 9.28 2.66 20.17
N ASN A 31 8.58 3.75 19.85
CA ASN A 31 9.17 4.92 19.19
C ASN A 31 10.26 5.57 20.05
N ARG A 32 10.02 5.72 21.36
CA ARG A 32 11.03 6.26 22.29
C ARG A 32 12.26 5.36 22.36
N LEU A 33 12.08 4.03 22.41
CA LEU A 33 13.18 3.08 22.35
C LEU A 33 14.02 3.28 21.08
N THR A 34 13.40 3.46 19.92
CA THR A 34 14.12 3.68 18.66
C THR A 34 14.87 5.03 18.61
N CYS A 35 14.54 5.96 19.51
CA CYS A 35 15.20 7.25 19.68
C CYS A 35 16.22 7.28 20.84
N GLU A 36 16.18 6.34 21.80
CA GLU A 36 17.08 6.29 22.97
C GLU A 36 18.56 6.23 22.53
N SER A 37 19.43 7.04 23.11
CA SER A 37 20.84 7.18 22.70
C SER A 37 21.72 5.95 23.01
N ASP A 38 21.38 5.18 24.03
CA ASP A 38 22.11 3.96 24.46
C ASP A 38 21.33 2.68 24.10
N LEU A 39 21.14 2.44 22.81
CA LEU A 39 20.55 1.18 22.34
C LEU A 39 21.63 0.09 22.24
N ASP A 40 21.67 -0.78 23.24
CA ASP A 40 22.56 -1.94 23.28
C ASP A 40 22.33 -2.92 22.10
N GLY A 41 23.38 -3.61 21.65
CA GLY A 41 23.36 -4.50 20.49
C GLY A 41 22.29 -5.60 20.59
N ALA A 42 22.11 -6.18 21.78
CA ALA A 42 21.06 -7.18 22.02
C ALA A 42 19.63 -6.61 21.84
N ARG A 43 19.41 -5.33 22.19
CA ARG A 43 18.13 -4.65 21.97
C ARG A 43 17.94 -4.32 20.49
N MET A 44 19.02 -3.98 19.79
CA MET A 44 19.00 -3.71 18.35
C MET A 44 18.56 -4.95 17.55
N CYS A 45 19.11 -6.13 17.85
CA CYS A 45 18.67 -7.38 17.23
C CYS A 45 17.17 -7.65 17.42
N LEU A 46 16.65 -7.40 18.63
CA LEU A 46 15.22 -7.59 18.92
C LEU A 46 14.35 -6.58 18.16
N VAL A 47 14.78 -5.32 18.02
CA VAL A 47 14.07 -4.31 17.22
C VAL A 47 14.02 -4.72 15.75
N VAL A 48 15.16 -5.12 15.18
CA VAL A 48 15.22 -5.59 13.78
C VAL A 48 14.32 -6.80 13.56
N ARG A 49 14.29 -7.75 14.49
CA ARG A 49 13.40 -8.92 14.43
C ARG A 49 11.92 -8.54 14.46
N VAL A 50 11.53 -7.63 15.35
CA VAL A 50 10.14 -7.12 15.42
C VAL A 50 9.74 -6.44 14.11
N LEU A 51 10.60 -5.56 13.58
CA LEU A 51 10.32 -4.86 12.32
C LEU A 51 10.28 -5.82 11.12
N ALA A 52 11.18 -6.80 11.08
CA ALA A 52 11.20 -7.84 10.05
C ALA A 52 9.90 -8.65 10.02
N LYS A 53 9.37 -9.02 11.19
CA LYS A 53 8.08 -9.71 11.32
C LYS A 53 6.90 -8.83 10.89
N LEU A 54 6.95 -7.53 11.14
CA LEU A 54 5.94 -6.57 10.67
C LEU A 54 5.95 -6.42 9.13
N CYS A 55 7.11 -6.53 8.48
CA CYS A 55 7.21 -6.49 7.01
C CYS A 55 6.49 -7.64 6.30
N VAL A 56 6.25 -8.76 7.00
CA VAL A 56 5.58 -9.95 6.45
C VAL A 56 4.05 -9.80 6.48
N VAL A 57 3.50 -8.86 7.26
CA VAL A 57 2.06 -8.67 7.43
C VAL A 57 1.43 -7.98 6.20
N GLU A 58 0.25 -8.44 5.77
CA GLU A 58 -0.46 -7.93 4.58
C GLU A 58 -0.96 -6.48 4.73
N TYR A 59 -1.00 -5.92 5.94
CA TYR A 59 -1.49 -4.57 6.25
C TYR A 59 -0.44 -3.46 5.99
N GLN A 60 -0.19 -3.17 4.71
CA GLN A 60 0.85 -2.25 4.26
C GLN A 60 0.71 -0.78 4.77
N PRO A 61 -0.48 -0.14 4.93
CA PRO A 61 -0.56 1.28 5.29
C PRO A 61 -0.17 1.61 6.74
N LEU A 62 -0.61 0.79 7.71
CA LEU A 62 -0.25 0.98 9.12
C LEU A 62 1.24 0.69 9.35
N VAL A 63 1.74 -0.37 8.72
CA VAL A 63 3.17 -0.70 8.72
C VAL A 63 3.98 0.43 8.07
N ALA A 64 3.56 0.97 6.91
CA ALA A 64 4.23 2.11 6.29
C ALA A 64 4.29 3.35 7.23
N SER A 65 3.21 3.64 7.96
CA SER A 65 3.18 4.77 8.91
C SER A 65 4.13 4.57 10.11
N LEU A 66 4.25 3.33 10.61
CA LEU A 66 5.20 2.95 11.65
C LEU A 66 6.64 3.06 11.13
N PHE A 67 6.89 2.56 9.92
CA PHE A 67 8.20 2.60 9.28
C PHE A 67 8.67 4.04 9.00
N CYS A 68 7.81 4.93 8.53
CA CYS A 68 8.13 6.35 8.39
C CYS A 68 8.55 7.02 9.72
N ARG A 69 8.04 6.52 10.85
CA ARG A 69 8.37 7.05 12.19
C ARG A 69 9.60 6.40 12.80
N VAL A 70 9.82 5.11 12.57
CA VAL A 70 10.91 4.31 13.16
C VAL A 70 12.19 4.37 12.30
N CYS A 71 12.08 4.29 10.98
CA CYS A 71 13.22 4.34 10.05
C CYS A 71 13.71 5.78 9.81
N ARG A 72 13.84 6.57 10.89
CA ARG A 72 14.48 7.89 10.87
C ARG A 72 15.99 7.76 10.70
N GLN A 73 16.64 8.85 10.27
CA GLN A 73 18.07 8.85 9.97
C GLN A 73 18.97 8.37 11.12
N GLU A 74 18.60 8.67 12.37
CA GLU A 74 19.36 8.27 13.56
C GLU A 74 19.36 6.75 13.77
N PHE A 75 18.21 6.10 13.62
CA PHE A 75 18.08 4.65 13.75
C PHE A 75 18.87 3.92 12.65
N LEU A 76 18.76 4.38 11.39
CA LEU A 76 19.48 3.78 10.27
C LEU A 76 21.01 3.88 10.42
N ASN A 77 21.51 5.03 10.89
CA ASN A 77 22.93 5.20 11.16
C ASN A 77 23.42 4.26 12.28
N ARG A 78 22.61 4.04 13.32
CA ARG A 78 22.93 3.08 14.39
C ARG A 78 22.87 1.64 13.93
N LEU A 79 21.91 1.29 13.07
CA LEU A 79 21.83 -0.03 12.46
C LEU A 79 23.07 -0.32 11.62
N LEU A 80 23.52 0.68 10.85
CA LEU A 80 24.79 0.59 10.12
C LEU A 80 25.98 0.37 11.06
N LEU A 81 26.10 1.16 12.14
CA LEU A 81 27.17 0.98 13.13
C LEU A 81 27.14 -0.40 13.78
N HIS A 82 25.95 -0.90 14.11
CA HIS A 82 25.78 -2.22 14.70
C HIS A 82 26.18 -3.34 13.73
N ILE A 83 25.84 -3.23 12.43
CA ILE A 83 26.28 -4.18 11.39
C ILE A 83 27.82 -4.24 11.31
N VAL A 84 28.49 -3.08 11.41
CA VAL A 84 29.96 -3.00 11.41
C VAL A 84 30.57 -3.57 12.69
N GLN A 85 29.89 -3.44 13.83
CA GLN A 85 30.37 -3.97 15.11
C GLN A 85 30.08 -5.46 15.29
N LEU A 86 29.07 -6.00 14.60
CA LEU A 86 28.69 -7.41 14.63
C LEU A 86 29.81 -8.32 14.12
N SER A 87 30.58 -7.90 13.10
CA SER A 87 31.74 -8.67 12.63
C SER A 87 32.89 -8.76 13.65
N VAL A 88 32.91 -7.86 14.63
CA VAL A 88 33.97 -7.75 15.63
C VAL A 88 33.58 -8.37 16.98
N LEU A 89 32.29 -8.46 17.31
CA LEU A 89 31.81 -8.70 18.68
C LEU A 89 31.18 -10.08 18.93
N THR A 90 30.87 -10.89 17.92
CA THR A 90 30.06 -12.11 18.12
C THR A 90 30.77 -13.41 17.69
N ASP A 91 31.09 -14.25 18.68
CA ASP A 91 31.49 -15.66 18.48
C ASP A 91 30.30 -16.59 18.17
N ASP A 92 29.06 -16.10 18.37
CA ASP A 92 27.83 -16.84 18.09
C ASP A 92 27.40 -16.69 16.62
N THR A 93 27.72 -17.72 15.83
CA THR A 93 27.42 -17.79 14.39
C THR A 93 25.93 -17.93 14.10
N ALA A 94 25.13 -18.51 15.00
CA ALA A 94 23.69 -18.72 14.80
C ALA A 94 22.89 -17.44 15.02
N ALA A 95 23.18 -16.71 16.10
CA ALA A 95 22.54 -15.41 16.37
C ALA A 95 22.85 -14.38 15.27
N THR A 96 24.07 -14.43 14.73
CA THR A 96 24.50 -13.60 13.60
C THR A 96 23.71 -13.93 12.32
N ALA A 97 23.54 -15.21 11.99
CA ALA A 97 22.76 -15.65 10.84
C ALA A 97 21.30 -15.20 10.92
N ASP A 98 20.68 -15.33 12.10
CA ASP A 98 19.31 -14.88 12.35
C ASP A 98 19.15 -13.37 12.15
N PHE A 99 20.10 -12.59 12.67
CA PHE A 99 20.09 -11.14 12.50
C PHE A 99 20.15 -10.74 11.02
N TYR A 100 21.05 -11.35 10.25
CA TYR A 100 21.16 -11.04 8.81
C TYR A 100 19.92 -11.45 8.02
N ARG A 101 19.25 -12.55 8.39
CA ARG A 101 17.98 -12.97 7.80
C ARG A 101 16.86 -11.97 8.10
N ASP A 102 16.76 -11.52 9.35
CA ASP A 102 15.79 -10.50 9.76
C ASP A 102 16.10 -9.13 9.12
N PHE A 103 17.38 -8.78 8.96
CA PHE A 103 17.83 -7.59 8.23
C PHE A 103 17.43 -7.63 6.75
N CYS A 104 17.63 -8.75 6.06
CA CYS A 104 17.22 -8.90 4.65
C CYS A 104 15.70 -8.73 4.49
N ARG A 105 14.90 -9.31 5.40
CA ARG A 105 13.45 -9.13 5.44
C ARG A 105 13.06 -7.67 5.65
N LEU A 106 13.74 -6.98 6.57
CA LEU A 106 13.53 -5.57 6.83
C LEU A 106 13.81 -4.73 5.58
N CYS A 107 14.96 -4.94 4.92
CA CYS A 107 15.32 -4.25 3.69
C CYS A 107 14.30 -4.51 2.58
N HIS A 108 13.83 -5.75 2.42
CA HIS A 108 12.80 -6.07 1.43
C HIS A 108 11.48 -5.34 1.73
N GLY A 109 11.08 -5.28 3.00
CA GLY A 109 9.91 -4.53 3.44
C GLY A 109 10.03 -3.03 3.22
N ILE A 110 11.18 -2.42 3.52
CA ILE A 110 11.41 -0.98 3.29
C ILE A 110 11.30 -0.65 1.80
N VAL A 111 11.93 -1.44 0.92
CA VAL A 111 11.86 -1.25 -0.54
C VAL A 111 10.42 -1.35 -1.05
N LYS A 112 9.64 -2.28 -0.51
CA LYS A 112 8.24 -2.50 -0.91
C LYS A 112 7.30 -1.39 -0.39
N LEU A 113 7.48 -0.97 0.85
CA LEU A 113 6.54 -0.11 1.59
C LEU A 113 6.82 1.38 1.43
N ILE A 114 8.10 1.76 1.31
CA ILE A 114 8.50 3.17 1.23
C ILE A 114 9.59 3.32 0.15
N PRO A 115 9.21 3.31 -1.15
CA PRO A 115 10.12 3.53 -2.27
C PRO A 115 10.67 4.97 -2.33
N THR A 116 10.35 5.84 -1.38
CA THR A 116 10.88 7.21 -1.31
C THR A 116 11.90 7.38 -0.19
N LEU A 117 12.12 6.35 0.64
CA LEU A 117 13.03 6.44 1.78
C LEU A 117 14.48 6.33 1.32
N ALA A 118 15.24 7.42 1.46
CA ALA A 118 16.70 7.53 1.39
C ALA A 118 17.47 6.32 0.78
N TRP A 119 17.26 6.07 -0.53
CA TRP A 119 17.85 4.95 -1.27
C TRP A 119 19.36 4.82 -1.07
N ASP A 120 20.06 5.96 -1.03
CA ASP A 120 21.50 6.02 -0.84
C ASP A 120 21.93 5.42 0.51
N LYS A 121 21.13 5.60 1.57
CA LYS A 121 21.44 5.05 2.89
C LYS A 121 21.18 3.55 2.95
N LEU A 122 20.07 3.10 2.37
CA LEU A 122 19.75 1.67 2.33
C LEU A 122 20.76 0.90 1.46
N ASP A 123 21.18 1.46 0.32
CA ASP A 123 22.23 0.89 -0.54
C ASP A 123 23.58 0.82 0.20
N ASN A 124 23.96 1.90 0.91
CA ASN A 124 25.19 1.90 1.72
C ASN A 124 25.14 0.83 2.83
N MET A 125 23.99 0.63 3.47
CA MET A 125 23.81 -0.40 4.50
C MET A 125 23.90 -1.81 3.93
N VAL A 126 23.24 -2.08 2.80
CA VAL A 126 23.28 -3.38 2.13
C VAL A 126 24.69 -3.71 1.63
N ARG A 127 25.40 -2.73 1.06
CA ARG A 127 26.81 -2.90 0.66
C ARG A 127 27.72 -3.20 1.83
N LYS A 128 27.55 -2.47 2.94
CA LYS A 128 28.38 -2.67 4.13
C LYS A 128 28.08 -4.04 4.76
N ALA A 129 26.81 -4.43 4.87
CA ALA A 129 26.40 -5.77 5.31
C ALA A 129 27.02 -6.88 4.45
N ALA A 130 27.01 -6.75 3.11
CA ALA A 130 27.63 -7.74 2.22
C ALA A 130 29.16 -7.81 2.38
N SER A 131 29.81 -6.65 2.60
CA SER A 131 31.25 -6.59 2.87
C SER A 131 31.60 -7.25 4.20
N GLU A 132 30.84 -7.01 5.26
CA GLU A 132 31.07 -7.62 6.58
C GLU A 132 30.78 -9.13 6.57
N LEU A 133 29.77 -9.58 5.82
CA LEU A 133 29.47 -11.00 5.64
C LEU A 133 30.64 -11.78 5.01
N THR A 134 31.44 -11.12 4.17
CA THR A 134 32.62 -11.72 3.54
C THR A 134 33.81 -11.82 4.53
N GLN A 135 33.80 -11.02 5.60
CA GLN A 135 34.86 -11.00 6.63
C GLN A 135 34.57 -11.94 7.80
N LEU A 136 33.33 -12.42 7.93
CA LEU A 136 32.93 -13.37 8.96
C LEU A 136 33.42 -14.80 8.66
N PRO A 137 33.68 -15.62 9.69
CA PRO A 137 33.95 -17.05 9.50
C PRO A 137 32.73 -17.72 8.83
N PRO A 138 32.94 -18.72 7.95
CA PRO A 138 31.86 -19.37 7.22
C PRO A 138 30.87 -20.03 8.19
N PHE A 139 29.60 -19.63 8.09
CA PHE A 139 28.49 -20.19 8.86
C PHE A 139 27.36 -20.68 7.93
N GLU A 140 26.51 -21.54 8.46
CA GLU A 140 25.42 -22.16 7.71
C GLU A 140 24.41 -21.10 7.22
N GLY A 141 24.15 -21.05 5.91
CA GLY A 141 23.27 -20.06 5.29
C GLY A 141 23.92 -18.73 4.89
N ALA A 142 25.22 -18.51 5.13
CA ALA A 142 25.92 -17.29 4.72
C ALA A 142 25.86 -17.04 3.19
N THR A 143 25.93 -18.10 2.39
CA THR A 143 25.83 -18.02 0.92
C THR A 143 24.42 -17.68 0.43
N GLU A 144 23.37 -18.09 1.16
CA GLU A 144 21.98 -17.73 0.85
C GLU A 144 21.70 -16.27 1.19
N ILE A 145 22.15 -15.82 2.37
CA ILE A 145 22.06 -14.42 2.81
C ILE A 145 22.80 -13.51 1.81
N GLY A 146 23.98 -13.91 1.35
CA GLY A 146 24.72 -13.16 0.33
C GLY A 146 23.92 -12.98 -0.97
N LYS A 147 23.27 -14.04 -1.45
CA LYS A 147 22.38 -13.98 -2.64
C LYS A 147 21.18 -13.07 -2.41
N ASP A 148 20.57 -13.08 -1.23
CA ASP A 148 19.45 -12.22 -0.88
C ASP A 148 19.87 -10.73 -0.85
N LEU A 149 21.04 -10.42 -0.30
CA LEU A 149 21.60 -9.05 -0.32
C LEU A 149 21.89 -8.58 -1.75
N ASP A 150 22.42 -9.45 -2.61
CA ASP A 150 22.64 -9.15 -4.02
C ASP A 150 21.32 -8.90 -4.77
N LEU A 151 20.27 -9.70 -4.49
CA LEU A 151 18.94 -9.52 -5.05
C LEU A 151 18.30 -8.20 -4.59
N ILE A 152 18.46 -7.84 -3.32
CA ILE A 152 18.01 -6.54 -2.78
C ILE A 152 18.75 -5.42 -3.52
N ARG A 153 20.07 -5.50 -3.68
CA ARG A 153 20.87 -4.51 -4.41
C ARG A 153 20.40 -4.35 -5.87
N ALA A 154 20.08 -5.45 -6.54
CA ALA A 154 19.51 -5.41 -7.89
C ALA A 154 18.15 -4.70 -7.93
N LYS A 155 17.26 -4.97 -6.96
CA LYS A 155 15.96 -4.28 -6.82
C LYS A 155 16.15 -2.78 -6.54
N LEU A 156 17.09 -2.41 -5.66
CA LEU A 156 17.44 -1.01 -5.38
C LEU A 156 17.95 -0.28 -6.64
N ALA A 157 18.76 -0.95 -7.47
CA ALA A 157 19.27 -0.38 -8.71
C ALA A 157 18.17 -0.12 -9.75
N VAL A 158 17.23 -1.06 -9.91
CA VAL A 158 16.08 -0.91 -10.83
C VAL A 158 15.17 0.23 -10.40
N GLU A 159 14.87 0.34 -9.10
CA GLU A 159 14.03 1.43 -8.58
C GLU A 159 14.73 2.79 -8.63
N ARG A 160 16.06 2.84 -8.41
CA ARG A 160 16.87 4.05 -8.63
C ARG A 160 16.78 4.53 -10.08
N GLU A 161 16.83 3.61 -11.04
CA GLU A 161 16.70 3.97 -12.45
C GLU A 161 15.29 4.51 -12.77
N ARG A 162 14.24 3.91 -12.19
CA ARG A 162 12.85 4.40 -12.30
C ARG A 162 12.66 5.80 -11.73
N LEU A 163 13.24 6.10 -10.56
CA LEU A 163 13.16 7.43 -9.93
C LEU A 163 14.08 8.47 -10.60
N SER A 164 15.19 8.05 -11.21
CA SER A 164 16.05 8.94 -12.01
C SER A 164 15.41 9.34 -13.34
N LYS A 165 14.48 8.53 -13.84
CA LYS A 165 13.63 8.82 -14.99
C LYS A 165 12.28 9.38 -14.51
N ASP A 166 12.31 10.46 -13.75
CA ASP A 166 11.08 11.20 -13.50
C ASP A 166 10.55 11.73 -14.85
N PRO A 167 9.35 11.34 -15.31
CA PRO A 167 8.80 11.88 -16.53
C PRO A 167 8.49 13.36 -16.26
N GLN A 168 9.17 14.25 -16.98
CA GLN A 168 8.60 15.56 -17.22
C GLN A 168 7.13 15.36 -17.65
N PRO A 169 6.16 16.07 -17.05
CA PRO A 169 4.79 16.00 -17.52
C PRO A 169 4.83 16.29 -19.01
N PRO A 170 4.23 15.45 -19.88
CA PRO A 170 4.32 15.64 -21.31
C PRO A 170 3.87 17.07 -21.61
N SER A 171 4.81 17.88 -22.07
CA SER A 171 4.59 19.22 -22.59
C SER A 171 3.95 19.13 -23.97
N SER A 172 2.85 18.39 -24.06
CA SER A 172 1.91 18.45 -25.15
C SER A 172 0.56 18.80 -24.55
N ARG A 173 0.36 20.11 -24.33
CA ARG A 173 -0.97 20.70 -24.36
C ARG A 173 -1.56 20.44 -25.76
N SER A 174 -2.04 19.24 -26.00
CA SER A 174 -2.97 18.98 -27.09
C SER A 174 -4.27 19.65 -26.70
N ARG A 175 -4.46 20.83 -27.29
CA ARG A 175 -5.65 21.65 -27.20
C ARG A 175 -6.80 20.90 -27.87
N TRP A 176 -7.52 20.07 -27.11
CA TRP A 176 -8.75 19.44 -27.58
C TRP A 176 -9.85 20.51 -27.63
N ARG A 177 -10.19 20.93 -28.86
CA ARG A 177 -11.28 21.86 -29.14
C ARG A 177 -12.59 21.27 -28.62
N THR A 178 -13.19 21.96 -27.66
CA THR A 178 -14.62 21.86 -27.37
C THR A 178 -15.41 22.38 -28.56
N GLY A 179 -16.28 21.54 -29.12
CA GLY A 179 -17.32 21.98 -30.05
C GLY A 179 -17.67 20.94 -31.11
N GLY A 180 -18.89 20.41 -31.01
CA GLY A 180 -19.53 19.70 -32.13
C GLY A 180 -20.30 18.46 -31.71
N LYS A 181 -21.63 18.56 -31.64
CA LYS A 181 -22.54 17.41 -31.70
C LYS A 181 -22.23 16.63 -32.99
N GLN A 182 -21.89 15.35 -32.91
CA GLN A 182 -22.25 14.32 -33.92
C GLN A 182 -21.71 12.91 -33.61
N SER A 183 -22.67 11.98 -33.55
CA SER A 183 -22.69 10.58 -33.98
C SER A 183 -21.78 9.50 -33.37
N ALA A 184 -22.42 8.37 -33.03
CA ALA A 184 -21.98 7.25 -32.21
C ALA A 184 -20.94 6.28 -32.85
N HIS A 185 -20.19 6.71 -33.87
CA HIS A 185 -19.29 5.83 -34.63
C HIS A 185 -17.78 5.97 -34.31
N HIS A 186 -17.41 6.79 -33.33
CA HIS A 186 -16.00 7.13 -33.06
C HIS A 186 -15.41 6.40 -31.83
N LYS A 187 -15.52 5.06 -31.70
CA LYS A 187 -15.13 4.38 -30.44
C LYS A 187 -14.06 3.28 -30.45
N PHE A 188 -13.45 2.88 -31.57
CA PHE A 188 -12.44 1.79 -31.53
C PHE A 188 -11.21 2.09 -32.40
N ARG A 189 -10.42 3.10 -32.01
CA ARG A 189 -9.16 3.49 -32.69
C ARG A 189 -7.91 2.75 -32.19
N PHE A 190 -8.06 1.82 -31.24
CA PHE A 190 -6.92 1.23 -30.50
C PHE A 190 -6.64 -0.25 -30.84
N ASP A 191 -7.48 -0.89 -31.65
CA ASP A 191 -7.39 -2.34 -31.94
C ASP A 191 -6.06 -2.71 -32.64
N ASP A 192 -5.50 -1.79 -33.45
CA ASP A 192 -4.23 -2.00 -34.15
C ASP A 192 -3.02 -1.32 -33.49
N LEU A 193 -3.23 -0.55 -32.42
CA LEU A 193 -2.16 0.14 -31.72
C LEU A 193 -1.50 -0.77 -30.70
N THR A 194 -0.19 -0.65 -30.53
CA THR A 194 0.51 -1.26 -29.39
C THR A 194 -0.04 -0.69 -28.09
N PRO A 195 -0.24 -1.53 -27.06
CA PRO A 195 -0.75 -1.03 -25.78
C PRO A 195 0.30 -0.09 -25.18
N PRO A 196 -0.12 1.00 -24.51
CA PRO A 196 0.83 1.96 -23.93
C PRO A 196 1.69 1.33 -22.83
N ASP A 197 1.12 0.38 -22.08
CA ASP A 197 1.73 -0.26 -20.91
C ASP A 197 1.39 -1.76 -20.84
N ASP A 198 2.18 -2.54 -20.11
CA ASP A 198 1.87 -3.96 -19.83
C ASP A 198 0.71 -4.08 -18.84
N PHE A 199 -0.32 -4.84 -19.19
CA PHE A 199 -1.50 -5.06 -18.35
C PHE A 199 -1.18 -5.70 -16.99
N ARG A 200 -0.07 -6.43 -16.88
CA ARG A 200 0.38 -7.04 -15.61
C ARG A 200 0.85 -6.02 -14.58
N MET A 201 1.21 -4.83 -15.04
CA MET A 201 1.68 -3.73 -14.19
C MET A 201 0.54 -2.79 -13.79
N ILE A 202 -0.67 -2.99 -14.36
CA ILE A 202 -1.83 -2.16 -14.03
C ILE A 202 -2.44 -2.63 -12.72
N SER A 203 -2.68 -1.70 -11.80
CA SER A 203 -3.36 -1.98 -10.55
C SER A 203 -4.76 -2.56 -10.79
N VAL A 204 -5.07 -3.68 -10.14
CA VAL A 204 -6.41 -4.27 -10.11
C VAL A 204 -7.40 -3.34 -9.41
N TYR A 205 -6.93 -2.58 -8.42
CA TYR A 205 -7.73 -1.59 -7.71
C TYR A 205 -7.72 -0.24 -8.46
N PRO A 206 -8.82 0.53 -8.42
CA PRO A 206 -8.88 1.86 -9.00
C PRO A 206 -7.88 2.81 -8.33
N THR A 207 -7.24 3.66 -9.11
CA THR A 207 -6.36 4.73 -8.61
C THR A 207 -7.10 6.07 -8.54
N VAL A 208 -6.44 7.11 -8.02
CA VAL A 208 -7.00 8.45 -7.99
C VAL A 208 -7.21 8.97 -9.41
N GLU A 209 -6.29 8.68 -10.32
CA GLU A 209 -6.36 9.09 -11.73
C GLU A 209 -7.55 8.44 -12.44
N ASP A 210 -7.80 7.15 -12.18
CA ASP A 210 -8.96 6.42 -12.73
C ASP A 210 -10.31 7.05 -12.33
N ILE A 211 -10.36 7.74 -11.20
CA ILE A 211 -11.57 8.36 -10.66
C ILE A 211 -11.67 9.83 -11.05
N SER A 212 -10.55 10.55 -10.97
CA SER A 212 -10.47 12.01 -11.06
C SER A 212 -10.37 12.52 -12.49
N GLU A 213 -9.76 11.74 -13.39
CA GLU A 213 -9.58 12.13 -14.77
C GLU A 213 -10.68 11.53 -15.66
N PRO A 214 -11.57 12.36 -16.25
CA PRO A 214 -12.57 11.90 -17.21
C PRO A 214 -11.96 11.55 -18.59
N GLY A 215 -10.74 11.02 -18.61
CA GLY A 215 -10.05 10.54 -19.81
C GLY A 215 -10.64 9.23 -20.32
N GLN A 216 -10.62 9.03 -21.64
CA GLN A 216 -11.04 7.75 -22.23
C GLN A 216 -9.91 6.71 -22.02
N PRO A 217 -10.15 5.62 -21.28
CA PRO A 217 -9.14 4.59 -21.06
C PRO A 217 -8.78 3.90 -22.38
N TYR A 218 -7.54 3.40 -22.46
CA TYR A 218 -7.11 2.57 -23.58
C TYR A 218 -7.84 1.22 -23.54
N LEU A 219 -8.80 1.03 -24.45
CA LEU A 219 -9.60 -0.18 -24.57
C LEU A 219 -9.59 -0.69 -26.00
N ARG A 220 -9.41 -2.00 -26.14
CA ARG A 220 -9.62 -2.74 -27.38
C ARG A 220 -10.92 -3.51 -27.31
N ARG A 221 -11.53 -3.75 -28.46
CA ARG A 221 -12.78 -4.53 -28.52
C ARG A 221 -12.49 -6.01 -28.27
N ALA A 222 -13.31 -6.66 -27.45
CA ALA A 222 -13.33 -8.14 -27.39
C ALA A 222 -13.70 -8.69 -28.78
N LEU A 223 -13.02 -9.76 -29.21
CA LEU A 223 -13.30 -10.39 -30.51
C LEU A 223 -14.34 -11.50 -30.29
N PRO A 224 -15.64 -11.27 -30.57
CA PRO A 224 -16.66 -12.31 -30.42
C PRO A 224 -16.49 -13.44 -31.44
N ARG A 225 -15.78 -13.17 -32.55
CA ARG A 225 -15.46 -14.11 -33.62
C ARG A 225 -14.05 -13.82 -34.13
N GLY A 226 -13.31 -14.88 -34.43
CA GLY A 226 -11.94 -14.82 -34.93
C GLY A 226 -10.88 -15.00 -33.83
N PRO A 227 -9.63 -15.34 -34.22
CA PRO A 227 -8.55 -15.60 -33.27
C PRO A 227 -7.96 -14.30 -32.73
N TYR A 228 -7.50 -14.34 -31.49
CA TYR A 228 -6.56 -13.35 -30.97
C TYR A 228 -5.17 -13.60 -31.56
N ARG A 229 -4.37 -12.52 -31.74
CA ARG A 229 -3.00 -12.59 -32.26
C ARG A 229 -2.12 -13.59 -31.50
N ASP A 230 -2.20 -13.57 -30.17
CA ASP A 230 -1.51 -14.47 -29.25
C ASP A 230 -2.20 -14.47 -27.87
N ALA A 231 -1.67 -15.24 -26.92
CA ALA A 231 -2.19 -15.32 -25.56
C ALA A 231 -2.04 -14.00 -24.77
N ASN A 232 -0.98 -13.22 -25.00
CA ASN A 232 -0.79 -11.93 -24.35
C ASN A 232 -1.86 -10.92 -24.80
N HIS A 233 -2.15 -10.91 -26.10
CA HIS A 233 -3.19 -10.08 -26.69
C HIS A 233 -4.58 -10.43 -26.13
N TYR A 234 -4.89 -11.73 -25.99
CA TYR A 234 -6.13 -12.18 -25.35
C TYR A 234 -6.25 -11.65 -23.92
N LEU A 235 -5.21 -11.83 -23.10
CA LEU A 235 -5.23 -11.42 -21.70
C LEU A 235 -5.30 -9.90 -21.53
N ASP A 236 -4.55 -9.13 -22.32
CA ASP A 236 -4.57 -7.66 -22.30
C ASP A 236 -5.96 -7.10 -22.60
N VAL A 237 -6.60 -7.59 -23.67
CA VAL A 237 -7.95 -7.17 -24.07
C VAL A 237 -8.95 -7.46 -22.97
N HIS A 238 -8.98 -8.70 -22.47
CA HIS A 238 -9.96 -9.10 -21.45
C HIS A 238 -9.72 -8.45 -20.10
N PHE A 239 -8.47 -8.28 -19.68
CA PHE A 239 -8.13 -7.60 -18.43
C PHE A 239 -8.59 -6.14 -18.45
N ARG A 240 -8.24 -5.38 -19.50
CA ARG A 240 -8.57 -3.95 -19.59
C ARG A 240 -10.07 -3.70 -19.68
N LEU A 241 -10.80 -4.55 -20.43
CA LEU A 241 -12.26 -4.48 -20.50
C LEU A 241 -12.92 -4.79 -19.16
N LEU A 242 -12.50 -5.88 -18.51
CA LEU A 242 -13.05 -6.27 -17.21
C LEU A 242 -12.79 -5.22 -16.14
N ARG A 243 -11.57 -4.67 -16.12
CA ARG A 243 -11.22 -3.58 -15.21
C ARG A 243 -12.09 -2.36 -15.44
N GLU A 244 -12.29 -1.96 -16.69
CA GLU A 244 -13.16 -0.82 -17.01
C GLU A 244 -14.62 -1.07 -16.58
N ASP A 245 -15.15 -2.29 -16.75
CA ASP A 245 -16.52 -2.61 -16.32
C ASP A 245 -16.71 -2.38 -14.80
N PHE A 246 -15.66 -2.51 -13.99
CA PHE A 246 -15.68 -2.21 -12.55
C PHE A 246 -15.40 -0.74 -12.22
N VAL A 247 -14.44 -0.13 -12.91
CA VAL A 247 -14.00 1.25 -12.63
C VAL A 247 -15.00 2.28 -13.16
N ARG A 248 -15.62 2.01 -14.31
CA ARG A 248 -16.51 2.95 -14.98
C ARG A 248 -17.73 3.35 -14.15
N PRO A 249 -18.50 2.44 -13.52
CA PRO A 249 -19.64 2.83 -12.70
C PRO A 249 -19.23 3.68 -11.49
N LEU A 250 -18.04 3.43 -10.93
CA LEU A 250 -17.46 4.21 -9.83
C LEU A 250 -17.11 5.62 -10.29
N ARG A 251 -16.35 5.75 -11.38
CA ARG A 251 -15.96 7.05 -11.96
C ARG A 251 -17.17 7.87 -12.38
N GLU A 252 -18.08 7.29 -13.17
CA GLU A 252 -19.28 8.01 -13.64
C GLU A 252 -20.16 8.44 -12.47
N GLY A 253 -20.32 7.58 -11.45
CA GLY A 253 -21.09 7.92 -10.27
C GLY A 253 -20.48 9.04 -9.43
N ILE A 254 -19.16 9.07 -9.26
CA ILE A 254 -18.46 10.14 -8.50
C ILE A 254 -18.57 11.47 -9.26
N VAL A 255 -18.34 11.46 -10.57
CA VAL A 255 -18.48 12.67 -11.39
C VAL A 255 -19.91 13.19 -11.37
N GLU A 256 -20.92 12.31 -11.44
CA GLU A 256 -22.33 12.68 -11.31
C GLU A 256 -22.63 13.27 -9.92
N TYR A 257 -22.05 12.71 -8.86
CA TYR A 257 -22.18 13.22 -7.50
C TYR A 257 -21.68 14.66 -7.39
N CYS A 258 -20.44 14.90 -7.81
CA CYS A 258 -19.78 16.20 -7.66
C CYS A 258 -20.50 17.28 -8.46
N LYS A 259 -20.99 16.95 -9.67
CA LYS A 259 -21.79 17.88 -10.48
C LYS A 259 -23.10 18.26 -9.78
N LYS A 260 -23.88 17.27 -9.34
CA LYS A 260 -25.14 17.53 -8.65
C LYS A 260 -24.94 18.27 -7.33
N MET A 261 -23.83 18.02 -6.63
CA MET A 261 -23.47 18.76 -5.42
C MET A 261 -23.13 20.22 -5.70
N ALA A 262 -22.38 20.50 -6.77
CA ALA A 262 -22.06 21.86 -7.17
C ALA A 262 -23.29 22.67 -7.64
N GLU A 263 -24.28 21.99 -8.21
CA GLU A 263 -25.55 22.60 -8.66
C GLU A 263 -26.56 22.85 -7.53
N MET A 264 -26.38 22.23 -6.36
CA MET A 264 -27.30 22.36 -5.24
C MET A 264 -26.99 23.57 -4.34
N PRO A 265 -28.00 24.16 -3.67
CA PRO A 265 -27.78 25.20 -2.69
C PRO A 265 -26.88 24.70 -1.53
N PRO A 266 -25.93 25.52 -1.04
CA PRO A 266 -25.02 25.13 0.03
C PRO A 266 -25.72 24.70 1.33
N ASP A 267 -26.93 25.21 1.59
CA ASP A 267 -27.75 24.86 2.76
C ASP A 267 -28.71 23.67 2.56
N SER A 268 -28.63 22.99 1.41
CA SER A 268 -29.50 21.85 1.14
C SER A 268 -29.13 20.65 2.03
N LYS A 269 -30.06 20.24 2.91
CA LYS A 269 -29.93 19.00 3.71
C LYS A 269 -30.19 17.72 2.91
N LYS A 270 -30.66 17.84 1.65
CA LYS A 270 -30.96 16.70 0.78
C LYS A 270 -29.75 16.40 -0.10
N ARG A 271 -29.45 15.11 -0.24
CA ARG A 271 -28.34 14.62 -1.06
C ARG A 271 -28.83 14.13 -2.41
N PRO A 272 -28.04 14.31 -3.48
CA PRO A 272 -28.48 13.91 -4.79
C PRO A 272 -28.44 12.38 -4.87
N ARG A 273 -29.53 11.80 -5.37
CA ARG A 273 -29.57 10.36 -5.62
C ARG A 273 -28.76 10.03 -6.86
N ILE A 274 -27.90 9.02 -6.73
CA ILE A 274 -27.07 8.47 -7.80
C ILE A 274 -27.47 7.02 -7.98
N GLN A 275 -27.54 6.55 -9.22
CA GLN A 275 -28.02 5.19 -9.51
C GLN A 275 -26.98 4.13 -9.10
N ASN A 276 -25.70 4.40 -9.35
CA ASN A 276 -24.63 3.41 -9.27
C ASN A 276 -23.79 3.48 -7.98
N LEU A 277 -23.99 4.50 -7.14
CA LEU A 277 -23.23 4.70 -5.92
C LEU A 277 -24.10 4.99 -4.72
N ARG A 278 -23.64 4.52 -3.56
CA ARG A 278 -24.20 4.85 -2.25
C ARG A 278 -23.17 5.68 -1.52
N ILE A 279 -23.60 6.84 -1.04
CA ILE A 279 -22.73 7.81 -0.39
C ILE A 279 -23.15 7.88 1.07
N TYR A 280 -22.16 7.76 1.93
CA TYR A 280 -22.30 7.86 3.38
C TYR A 280 -21.44 9.03 3.83
N GLU A 281 -22.03 9.94 4.59
CA GLU A 281 -21.36 11.11 5.15
C GLU A 281 -21.06 10.88 6.64
N ASN A 282 -20.27 11.78 7.23
CA ASN A 282 -19.93 11.74 8.65
C ASN A 282 -19.35 10.37 9.05
N VAL A 283 -18.36 9.93 8.27
CA VAL A 283 -17.66 8.67 8.51
C VAL A 283 -16.63 8.89 9.60
N CYS A 284 -16.73 8.11 10.66
CA CYS A 284 -15.78 8.11 11.77
C CYS A 284 -15.03 6.78 11.81
N PHE A 285 -13.71 6.85 11.97
CA PHE A 285 -12.88 5.69 12.24
C PHE A 285 -12.75 5.57 13.76
N ASN A 286 -13.38 4.55 14.34
CA ASN A 286 -13.53 4.42 15.79
C ASN A 286 -12.33 3.69 16.39
N SER A 287 -12.22 2.41 16.09
CA SER A 287 -11.26 1.51 16.71
C SER A 287 -10.68 0.54 15.69
N LEU A 288 -9.48 0.02 15.98
CA LEU A 288 -8.93 -1.10 15.23
C LEU A 288 -9.46 -2.39 15.88
N LEU A 289 -10.23 -3.16 15.11
CA LEU A 289 -10.70 -4.48 15.51
C LEU A 289 -9.76 -5.52 14.94
N SER A 290 -9.37 -6.52 15.72
CA SER A 290 -8.68 -7.66 15.18
C SER A 290 -9.41 -8.93 15.56
N ASP A 291 -9.64 -9.77 14.56
CA ASP A 291 -9.97 -11.18 14.73
C ASP A 291 -8.69 -12.02 14.55
N ASP A 292 -8.78 -13.33 14.79
CA ASP A 292 -7.65 -14.27 14.65
C ASP A 292 -7.06 -14.28 13.22
N GLU A 293 -7.82 -13.88 12.20
CA GLU A 293 -7.39 -13.85 10.80
C GLU A 293 -7.13 -12.45 10.22
N HIS A 294 -7.76 -11.39 10.74
CA HIS A 294 -7.79 -10.08 10.07
C HIS A 294 -7.78 -8.88 11.03
N VAL A 295 -7.15 -7.79 10.60
CA VAL A 295 -7.13 -6.49 11.30
C VAL A 295 -8.09 -5.51 10.62
N ALA A 296 -9.32 -5.39 11.08
CA ALA A 296 -10.30 -4.46 10.53
C ALA A 296 -10.26 -3.09 11.23
N LEU A 297 -10.71 -2.06 10.52
CA LEU A 297 -11.07 -0.78 11.15
C LEU A 297 -12.58 -0.77 11.37
N GLU A 298 -12.98 -0.46 12.59
CA GLU A 298 -14.37 -0.15 12.90
C GLU A 298 -14.70 1.23 12.34
N VAL A 299 -15.70 1.26 11.45
CA VAL A 299 -16.14 2.48 10.78
C VAL A 299 -17.58 2.75 11.16
N GLY A 300 -17.80 3.86 11.85
CA GLY A 300 -19.13 4.40 12.14
C GLY A 300 -19.58 5.35 11.02
N PHE A 301 -20.88 5.32 10.72
CA PHE A 301 -21.49 6.23 9.76
C PHE A 301 -22.59 7.03 10.45
N ASP A 302 -22.59 8.35 10.27
CA ASP A 302 -23.64 9.25 10.74
C ASP A 302 -24.00 9.06 12.23
N PRO A 303 -23.03 9.17 13.16
CA PRO A 303 -23.25 8.92 14.59
C PRO A 303 -24.28 9.86 15.23
N GLU A 304 -24.52 11.02 14.61
CA GLU A 304 -25.49 12.04 15.07
C GLU A 304 -26.81 12.02 14.29
N GLY A 305 -26.87 11.30 13.17
CA GLY A 305 -28.02 11.29 12.26
C GLY A 305 -28.76 9.96 12.25
N ASN A 306 -30.09 10.04 12.34
CA ASN A 306 -30.97 8.86 12.37
C ASN A 306 -31.22 8.26 10.96
N GLY A 307 -30.40 8.60 9.96
CA GLY A 307 -30.63 8.26 8.56
C GLY A 307 -30.43 6.79 8.22
N LEU A 308 -29.52 6.11 8.93
CA LEU A 308 -29.20 4.69 8.73
C LEU A 308 -29.90 3.77 9.73
N ALA A 309 -30.49 4.30 10.81
CA ALA A 309 -31.21 3.53 11.83
C ALA A 309 -32.43 2.77 11.29
N ARG A 310 -33.01 3.21 10.16
CA ARG A 310 -34.16 2.57 9.50
C ARG A 310 -33.77 1.48 8.50
N VAL A 311 -32.48 1.27 8.25
CA VAL A 311 -32.02 0.25 7.30
C VAL A 311 -32.02 -1.09 8.00
N ASN A 312 -32.86 -2.01 7.55
CA ASN A 312 -32.75 -3.40 7.97
C ASN A 312 -31.50 -4.02 7.31
N TRP A 313 -30.43 -4.18 8.09
CA TRP A 313 -29.13 -4.65 7.61
C TRP A 313 -29.17 -6.11 7.17
N GLU A 314 -30.00 -6.97 7.78
CA GLU A 314 -30.14 -8.39 7.43
C GLU A 314 -30.44 -8.55 5.93
N TYR A 315 -31.47 -7.86 5.44
CA TYR A 315 -31.96 -7.99 4.06
C TYR A 315 -31.28 -7.01 3.08
N SER A 316 -30.50 -6.06 3.60
CA SER A 316 -29.85 -5.05 2.78
C SER A 316 -28.62 -5.61 2.05
N ARG A 317 -28.48 -5.33 0.76
CA ARG A 317 -27.23 -5.57 0.01
C ARG A 317 -26.18 -4.46 0.18
N ARG A 318 -26.40 -3.52 1.12
CA ARG A 318 -25.44 -2.46 1.45
C ARG A 318 -24.34 -3.02 2.35
N LEU A 319 -23.10 -2.60 2.10
CA LEU A 319 -21.93 -2.91 2.94
C LEU A 319 -21.83 -4.42 3.25
N ILE A 320 -22.07 -5.27 2.26
CA ILE A 320 -21.89 -6.72 2.40
C ILE A 320 -20.39 -7.04 2.44
N ARG A 321 -20.02 -8.19 3.03
CA ARG A 321 -18.64 -8.65 3.06
C ARG A 321 -18.04 -8.66 1.65
N GLY A 322 -16.84 -8.11 1.52
CA GLY A 322 -16.11 -7.98 0.25
C GLY A 322 -16.52 -6.76 -0.60
N ALA A 323 -17.52 -5.97 -0.19
CA ALA A 323 -17.83 -4.73 -0.90
C ALA A 323 -16.67 -3.74 -0.82
N LEU A 324 -16.32 -3.12 -1.96
CA LEU A 324 -15.31 -2.08 -2.05
C LEU A 324 -15.87 -0.75 -1.52
N LEU A 325 -15.12 -0.12 -0.63
CA LEU A 325 -15.38 1.21 -0.09
C LEU A 325 -14.31 2.17 -0.58
N VAL A 326 -14.73 3.39 -0.88
CA VAL A 326 -13.85 4.51 -1.23
C VAL A 326 -14.08 5.60 -0.20
N PHE A 327 -13.09 5.82 0.66
CA PHE A 327 -13.09 6.93 1.60
C PHE A 327 -12.40 8.11 0.96
N ALA A 328 -13.08 9.26 0.96
CA ALA A 328 -12.53 10.53 0.51
C ALA A 328 -12.73 11.56 1.63
N ARG A 329 -11.73 12.41 1.85
CA ARG A 329 -11.82 13.49 2.83
C ARG A 329 -12.65 14.66 2.30
N ASP A 330 -12.65 14.85 0.99
CA ASP A 330 -13.22 16.01 0.32
C ASP A 330 -13.92 15.64 -0.98
N LEU A 331 -14.72 16.58 -1.50
CA LEU A 331 -15.46 16.41 -2.76
C LEU A 331 -14.56 16.49 -4.00
N SER A 332 -13.27 16.81 -3.82
CA SER A 332 -12.30 16.83 -4.92
C SER A 332 -11.74 15.44 -5.24
N PHE A 333 -11.91 14.45 -4.35
CA PHE A 333 -11.39 13.09 -4.48
C PHE A 333 -9.88 13.03 -4.78
N THR A 334 -9.13 14.08 -4.44
CA THR A 334 -7.68 14.17 -4.64
C THR A 334 -6.90 13.18 -3.77
N SER A 335 -7.48 12.80 -2.63
CA SER A 335 -6.97 11.72 -1.78
C SER A 335 -8.09 10.73 -1.48
N ILE A 336 -7.86 9.47 -1.84
CA ILE A 336 -8.78 8.38 -1.57
C ILE A 336 -8.09 7.26 -0.81
N VAL A 337 -8.85 6.57 0.03
CA VAL A 337 -8.44 5.33 0.68
C VAL A 337 -9.43 4.25 0.28
N LEU A 338 -8.92 3.15 -0.26
CA LEU A 338 -9.72 1.98 -0.59
C LEU A 338 -9.76 1.02 0.60
N ALA A 339 -10.92 0.43 0.84
CA ALA A 339 -11.09 -0.63 1.82
C ALA A 339 -12.12 -1.65 1.36
N THR A 340 -12.15 -2.81 2.02
CA THR A 340 -13.19 -3.81 1.82
C THR A 340 -13.90 -4.09 3.14
N VAL A 341 -15.19 -4.39 3.06
CA VAL A 341 -15.97 -4.73 4.25
C VAL A 341 -15.61 -6.14 4.71
N SER A 342 -15.09 -6.28 5.93
CA SER A 342 -14.82 -7.59 6.55
C SER A 342 -16.08 -8.18 7.19
N LYS A 343 -16.69 -7.42 8.11
CA LYS A 343 -17.90 -7.77 8.84
C LYS A 343 -18.79 -6.54 8.94
N ARG A 344 -20.09 -6.76 9.00
CA ARG A 344 -21.09 -5.72 9.32
C ARG A 344 -21.85 -6.16 10.56
N ASP A 345 -22.26 -5.19 11.35
CA ASP A 345 -23.17 -5.45 12.45
C ASP A 345 -24.58 -5.68 11.88
N VAL A 346 -25.16 -6.83 12.21
CA VAL A 346 -26.50 -7.22 11.80
C VAL A 346 -27.25 -7.35 13.11
N ALA A 347 -27.87 -6.25 13.51
CA ALA A 347 -28.61 -6.12 14.76
C ALA A 347 -29.78 -7.11 14.86
#